data_AF-A0A8X8LG83-F1
#
_entry.id   AF-A0A8X8LG83-F1
#
_cell.length_a   1.000
_cell.length_b   1.000
_cell.length_c   1.000
_cell.angle_alpha   90.00
_cell.angle_beta   90.00
_cell.angle_gamma   90.00
#
_symmetry.space_group_name_H-M   'P 1'
#
loop_
_entity.id
_entity.type
_entity.pdbx_description
1 polymer ?
#
loop_
_entity_poly.entity_id
_entity_poly.type
_entity_poly.pdbx_seq_one_letter_code
_entity_poly.pdbx_strand_id
1 'polypeptide(L)'
;MPLFVPRKMNYGTQRHTGAHRGTHRHIMSTNIQVQRICQHCGKEFTARTTVTRFCSNACSSKAYKANVKTLKIRLSNRETQQIASRPFGELMAKPFLSILEASRLLGVSRRTIYRMLGRGDINSGKAGTRTIIKRSDIDSIFQKQKDNGN
;
A
#
# COMPACT_ATOMS: atom_id res chain seq x y z
N MET A 1 -11.30 -7.85 -10.68
CA MET A 1 -10.28 -7.46 -11.67
C MET A 1 -8.91 -7.86 -11.15
N PRO A 2 -8.26 -8.90 -11.70
CA PRO A 2 -6.99 -9.39 -11.18
C PRO A 2 -5.86 -8.43 -11.55
N LEU A 3 -5.01 -8.11 -10.57
CA LEU A 3 -3.87 -7.22 -10.72
C LEU A 3 -2.71 -8.02 -11.32
N PHE A 4 -2.39 -7.74 -12.59
CA PHE A 4 -1.28 -8.36 -13.30
C PHE A 4 0.05 -7.80 -12.79
N VAL A 5 0.81 -8.61 -12.05
CA VAL A 5 2.18 -8.31 -11.60
C VAL A 5 3.16 -8.84 -12.65
N PRO A 6 3.95 -8.01 -13.34
CA PRO A 6 4.92 -8.54 -14.30
C PRO A 6 6.14 -9.12 -13.55
N ARG A 7 6.30 -10.45 -13.61
CA ARG A 7 7.53 -11.16 -13.22
C ARG A 7 8.66 -10.79 -14.18
N LYS A 8 9.83 -10.44 -13.65
CA LYS A 8 11.06 -10.32 -14.45
C LYS A 8 11.50 -11.71 -14.91
N MET A 9 11.39 -11.97 -16.21
CA MET A 9 11.90 -13.18 -16.85
C MET A 9 13.42 -13.05 -17.00
N ASN A 10 14.17 -14.01 -16.46
CA ASN A 10 15.63 -14.06 -16.48
C ASN A 10 16.02 -15.05 -17.59
N TYR A 11 16.68 -14.57 -18.65
CA TYR A 11 17.07 -15.44 -19.77
C TYR A 11 18.54 -15.81 -19.63
N GLY A 12 18.78 -17.05 -19.21
CA GLY A 12 20.10 -17.69 -19.24
C GLY A 12 20.50 -18.02 -20.68
N THR A 13 21.74 -17.71 -21.03
CA THR A 13 22.36 -18.06 -22.31
C THR A 13 22.89 -19.50 -22.26
N GLN A 14 22.23 -20.42 -22.96
CA GLN A 14 22.77 -21.76 -23.26
C GLN A 14 23.36 -21.76 -24.68
N ARG A 15 24.61 -22.22 -24.79
CA ARG A 15 25.32 -22.44 -26.05
C ARG A 15 24.96 -23.83 -26.58
N HIS A 16 24.34 -23.88 -27.76
CA HIS A 16 24.25 -25.11 -28.55
C HIS A 16 24.90 -24.87 -29.92
N THR A 17 25.98 -25.62 -30.16
CA THR A 17 26.63 -25.78 -31.46
C THR A 17 25.85 -26.80 -32.28
N GLY A 18 25.38 -26.41 -33.46
CA GLY A 18 24.73 -27.33 -34.40
C GLY A 18 24.61 -26.71 -35.78
N ALA A 19 25.41 -27.22 -36.72
CA ALA A 19 25.40 -26.83 -38.11
C ALA A 19 24.25 -27.51 -38.85
N HIS A 20 23.25 -26.74 -39.30
CA HIS A 20 22.29 -27.18 -40.30
C HIS A 20 22.27 -26.21 -41.48
N ARG A 21 22.75 -26.72 -42.62
CA ARG A 21 22.64 -26.09 -43.94
C ARG A 21 21.19 -26.19 -44.40
N GLY A 22 20.57 -25.05 -44.63
CA GLY A 22 19.24 -24.91 -45.22
C GLY A 22 18.95 -23.44 -45.45
N THR A 23 19.15 -22.96 -46.67
CA THR A 23 18.85 -21.58 -47.07
C THR A 23 17.36 -21.41 -47.30
N HIS A 24 16.54 -21.53 -46.26
CA HIS A 24 15.20 -20.99 -46.26
C HIS A 24 15.28 -19.52 -45.86
N ARG A 25 15.19 -18.63 -46.85
CA ARG A 25 15.02 -17.18 -46.63
C ARG A 25 13.65 -16.96 -45.98
N HIS A 26 13.59 -17.03 -44.64
CA HIS A 26 12.46 -16.54 -43.87
C HIS A 26 12.35 -15.02 -44.13
N ILE A 27 11.49 -14.62 -45.07
CA ILE A 27 11.06 -13.23 -45.21
C ILE A 27 10.01 -12.99 -44.14
N MET A 28 10.43 -12.84 -42.89
CA MET A 28 9.57 -12.31 -41.83
C MET A 28 10.07 -10.92 -41.48
N SER A 29 9.57 -9.91 -42.19
CA SER A 29 9.73 -8.52 -41.77
C SER A 29 8.67 -7.66 -42.44
N THR A 30 7.49 -7.57 -41.82
CA THR A 30 6.73 -6.34 -41.95
C THR A 30 7.43 -5.32 -41.05
N ASN A 31 8.12 -4.35 -41.65
CA ASN A 31 8.69 -3.19 -40.95
C ASN A 31 7.51 -2.30 -40.52
N ILE A 32 6.78 -2.74 -39.50
CA ILE A 32 5.59 -2.05 -38.99
C ILE A 32 6.06 -0.73 -38.41
N GLN A 33 5.62 0.36 -39.02
CA GLN A 33 5.86 1.72 -38.54
C GLN A 33 4.51 2.40 -38.38
N VAL A 34 4.21 2.80 -37.14
CA VAL A 34 2.92 3.41 -36.79
C VAL A 34 3.19 4.69 -36.03
N GLN A 35 2.61 5.80 -36.47
CA GLN A 35 2.68 7.05 -35.72
C GLN A 35 1.81 6.96 -34.47
N ARG A 36 2.39 7.33 -33.31
CA ARG A 36 1.70 7.30 -32.01
C ARG A 36 2.08 8.52 -31.18
N ILE A 37 1.23 8.88 -30.23
CA ILE A 37 1.53 9.89 -29.21
C ILE A 37 2.07 9.20 -27.95
N CYS A 38 3.20 9.68 -27.44
CA CYS A 38 3.81 9.18 -26.21
C CYS A 38 2.90 9.45 -25.00
N GLN A 39 2.50 8.39 -24.29
CA GLN A 39 1.60 8.49 -23.14
C GLN A 39 2.21 9.22 -21.92
N HIS A 40 3.52 9.52 -21.94
CA HIS A 40 4.18 10.24 -20.85
C HIS A 40 4.39 11.72 -21.17
N CYS A 41 4.90 12.05 -22.35
CA CYS A 41 5.29 13.42 -22.71
C CYS A 41 4.42 14.06 -23.79
N GLY A 42 3.45 13.35 -24.35
CA GLY A 42 2.52 13.88 -25.36
C GLY A 42 3.12 14.11 -26.75
N LYS A 43 4.40 13.78 -26.97
CA LYS A 43 5.04 13.95 -28.28
C LYS A 43 4.71 12.81 -29.22
N GLU A 44 4.53 13.13 -30.51
CA GLU A 44 4.41 12.14 -31.58
C GLU A 44 5.74 11.39 -31.79
N PHE A 45 5.66 10.11 -32.11
CA PHE A 45 6.81 9.28 -32.45
C PHE A 45 6.41 8.07 -33.31
N THR A 46 7.35 7.59 -34.12
CA THR A 46 7.19 6.36 -34.91
C THR A 46 7.44 5.12 -34.04
N ALA A 47 6.40 4.34 -33.77
CA ALA A 47 6.49 3.05 -33.10
C ALA A 47 6.83 1.93 -34.09
N ARG A 48 7.73 1.03 -33.69
CA ARG A 48 8.12 -0.16 -34.48
C ARG A 48 7.39 -1.45 -34.09
N THR A 49 6.54 -1.36 -33.06
CA THR A 49 5.72 -2.48 -32.58
C THR A 49 4.33 -1.97 -32.21
N THR A 50 3.35 -2.85 -32.20
CA THR A 50 1.96 -2.52 -31.87
C THR A 50 1.75 -2.18 -30.38
N VAL A 51 2.69 -2.58 -29.51
CA VAL A 51 2.59 -2.43 -28.05
C VAL A 51 3.41 -1.27 -27.49
N THR A 52 4.22 -0.57 -28.30
CA THR A 52 5.05 0.55 -27.83
C THR A 52 4.17 1.74 -27.42
N ARG A 53 4.25 2.14 -26.15
CA ARG A 53 3.43 3.22 -25.55
C ARG A 53 4.16 4.55 -25.34
N PHE A 54 5.49 4.53 -25.43
CA PHE A 54 6.35 5.67 -25.08
C PHE A 54 7.41 5.88 -26.15
N CYS A 55 7.78 7.14 -26.39
CA CYS A 55 8.79 7.49 -27.39
C CYS A 55 10.23 7.10 -26.99
N SER A 56 10.49 6.80 -25.71
CA SER A 56 11.82 6.44 -25.24
C SER A 56 11.80 5.66 -23.92
N ASN A 57 12.91 4.98 -23.61
CA ASN A 57 13.13 4.32 -22.32
C ASN A 57 13.05 5.30 -21.14
N ALA A 58 13.48 6.55 -21.34
CA ALA A 58 13.36 7.60 -20.32
C ALA A 58 11.88 7.91 -20.01
N CYS A 59 11.04 8.07 -21.03
CA CYS A 59 9.60 8.29 -20.86
C CYS A 59 8.92 7.09 -20.19
N SER A 60 9.24 5.87 -20.62
CA SER A 60 8.73 4.64 -20.01
C SER A 60 9.09 4.54 -18.52
N SER A 61 10.35 4.81 -18.19
CA SER A 61 10.86 4.75 -16.81
C SER A 61 10.22 5.81 -15.91
N LYS A 62 10.04 7.04 -16.41
CA LYS A 62 9.36 8.11 -15.67
C LYS A 62 7.89 7.78 -15.43
N ALA A 63 7.17 7.30 -16.45
CA ALA A 63 5.78 6.88 -16.32
C ALA A 63 5.62 5.73 -15.32
N TYR A 64 6.52 4.74 -15.35
CA TYR A 64 6.53 3.65 -14.36
C TYR A 64 6.70 4.17 -12.93
N LYS A 65 7.69 5.04 -12.68
CA LYS A 65 7.92 5.64 -11.35
C LYS A 65 6.73 6.45 -10.87
N ALA A 66 6.10 7.22 -11.77
CA ALA A 66 4.89 7.99 -11.46
C ALA A 66 3.74 7.07 -11.04
N ASN A 67 3.47 5.99 -11.80
CA ASN A 67 2.43 5.02 -11.47
C ASN A 67 2.66 4.33 -10.13
N VAL A 68 3.91 3.95 -9.83
CA VAL A 68 4.28 3.37 -8.53
C VAL A 68 4.00 4.36 -7.39
N LYS A 69 4.37 5.64 -7.57
CA LYS A 69 4.10 6.69 -6.58
C LYS A 69 2.60 6.87 -6.35
N THR A 70 1.82 7.00 -7.42
CA THR A 70 0.35 7.15 -7.34
C THR A 70 -0.30 5.95 -6.67
N LEU A 71 0.15 4.73 -6.97
CA LEU A 71 -0.36 3.53 -6.32
C LEU A 71 -0.09 3.53 -4.82
N LYS A 72 1.14 3.89 -4.38
CA LYS A 72 1.49 4.00 -2.96
C LYS A 72 0.61 5.02 -2.23
N ILE A 73 0.40 6.20 -2.82
CA ILE A 73 -0.48 7.24 -2.25
C ILE A 73 -1.91 6.70 -2.13
N ARG A 74 -2.43 6.07 -3.19
CA ARG A 74 -3.79 5.51 -3.18
C ARG A 74 -3.98 4.44 -2.11
N LEU A 75 -3.00 3.55 -1.92
CA LEU A 75 -3.03 2.52 -0.87
C LEU A 75 -3.04 3.16 0.52
N SER A 76 -2.14 4.10 0.78
CA SER A 76 -2.07 4.82 2.05
C SER A 76 -3.37 5.57 2.39
N ASN A 77 -3.97 6.25 1.40
CA ASN A 77 -5.24 6.94 1.58
C ASN A 77 -6.39 5.96 1.84
N ARG A 78 -6.41 4.82 1.15
CA ARG A 78 -7.42 3.77 1.37
C ARG A 78 -7.33 3.19 2.77
N GLU A 79 -6.13 2.88 3.25
CA GLU A 79 -5.92 2.43 4.63
C GLU A 79 -6.44 3.46 5.63
N THR A 80 -6.11 4.75 5.42
CA THR A 80 -6.59 5.84 6.27
C THR A 80 -8.12 5.93 6.28
N GLN A 81 -8.76 5.82 5.11
CA GLN A 81 -10.22 5.84 5.00
C GLN A 81 -10.87 4.65 5.68
N GLN A 82 -10.38 3.43 5.47
CA GLN A 82 -10.89 2.23 6.13
C GLN A 82 -10.79 2.31 7.65
N ILE A 83 -9.67 2.87 8.11
CA ILE A 83 -9.41 3.09 9.51
C ILE A 83 -10.39 4.12 10.10
N ALA A 84 -10.73 5.17 9.36
CA ALA A 84 -11.70 6.19 9.76
C ALA A 84 -13.15 5.69 9.71
N SER A 85 -13.50 4.87 8.72
CA SER A 85 -14.85 4.34 8.52
C SER A 85 -15.16 3.09 9.33
N ARG A 86 -14.22 2.62 10.16
CA ARG A 86 -14.41 1.38 10.93
C ARG A 86 -15.54 1.57 11.94
N PRO A 87 -16.56 0.68 11.97
CA PRO A 87 -17.74 0.87 12.80
C PRO A 87 -17.37 0.90 14.29
N PHE A 88 -17.89 1.90 15.00
CA PHE A 88 -17.61 2.11 16.42
C PHE A 88 -18.09 0.95 17.29
N GLY A 89 -19.16 0.24 16.89
CA GLY A 89 -19.71 -0.91 17.63
C GLY A 89 -18.71 -2.05 17.84
N GLU A 90 -17.84 -2.34 16.86
CA GLU A 90 -16.81 -3.38 16.99
C GLU A 90 -15.77 -3.03 18.07
N LEU A 91 -15.49 -1.73 18.27
CA LEU A 91 -14.58 -1.28 19.33
C LEU A 91 -15.20 -1.43 20.72
N MET A 92 -16.52 -1.28 20.85
CA MET A 92 -17.19 -1.36 22.16
C MET A 92 -17.17 -2.78 22.73
N ALA A 93 -17.27 -3.80 21.87
CA ALA A 93 -17.34 -5.20 22.28
C ALA A 93 -15.99 -5.81 22.68
N LYS A 94 -14.86 -5.14 22.36
CA LYS A 94 -13.52 -5.69 22.63
C LYS A 94 -13.13 -5.53 24.10
N PRO A 95 -12.76 -6.63 24.80
CA PRO A 95 -12.33 -6.56 26.20
C PRO A 95 -10.91 -5.96 26.36
N PHE A 96 -10.11 -6.01 25.30
CA PHE A 96 -8.74 -5.51 25.27
C PHE A 96 -8.56 -4.56 24.09
N LEU A 97 -7.97 -3.40 24.35
CA LEU A 97 -7.85 -2.30 23.40
C LEU A 97 -6.38 -1.95 23.21
N SER A 98 -5.97 -1.74 21.96
CA SER A 98 -4.71 -1.05 21.68
C SER A 98 -4.82 0.44 22.04
N ILE A 99 -3.68 1.12 22.17
CA ILE A 99 -3.64 2.58 22.42
C ILE A 99 -4.46 3.36 21.36
N LEU A 100 -4.43 2.93 20.10
CA LEU A 100 -5.19 3.58 19.03
C LEU A 100 -6.70 3.37 19.21
N GLU A 101 -7.12 2.17 19.59
CA GLU A 101 -8.52 1.84 19.84
C GLU A 101 -9.04 2.55 21.10
N ALA A 102 -8.27 2.59 22.19
CA ALA A 102 -8.60 3.36 23.39
C ALA A 102 -8.71 4.86 23.11
N SER A 103 -7.81 5.41 22.28
CA SER A 103 -7.86 6.80 21.82
C SER A 103 -9.17 7.10 21.06
N ARG A 104 -9.62 6.19 20.19
CA ARG A 104 -10.90 6.35 19.47
C ARG A 104 -12.10 6.21 20.38
N LEU A 105 -12.09 5.20 21.25
CA LEU A 105 -13.15 4.94 22.20
C LEU A 105 -13.42 6.17 23.08
N LEU A 106 -12.35 6.77 23.62
CA LEU A 106 -12.44 7.93 24.50
C LEU A 106 -12.55 9.27 23.77
N GLY A 107 -12.37 9.30 22.44
CA GLY A 107 -12.35 10.53 21.67
C GLY A 107 -11.14 11.45 21.97
N VAL A 108 -10.07 10.92 22.56
CA VAL A 108 -8.87 11.69 22.94
C VAL A 108 -7.67 11.31 22.08
N SER A 109 -6.65 12.18 22.01
CA SER A 109 -5.43 11.87 21.26
C SER A 109 -4.61 10.74 21.91
N ARG A 110 -3.87 9.97 21.10
CA ARG A 110 -2.91 8.94 21.59
C ARG A 110 -1.96 9.49 22.66
N ARG A 111 -1.53 10.75 22.53
CA ARG A 111 -0.65 11.42 23.50
C ARG A 111 -1.30 11.54 24.87
N THR A 112 -2.61 11.78 24.92
CA THR A 112 -3.38 11.83 26.17
C THR A 112 -3.43 10.46 26.83
N ILE A 113 -3.64 9.39 26.06
CA ILE A 113 -3.56 8.01 26.58
C ILE A 113 -2.18 7.73 27.17
N TYR A 114 -1.10 8.09 26.49
CA TYR A 114 0.26 7.93 27.05
C TYR A 114 0.47 8.71 28.36
N ARG A 115 -0.09 9.92 28.47
CA ARG A 115 -0.05 10.68 29.74
C ARG A 115 -0.83 9.97 30.84
N MET A 116 -2.02 9.45 30.56
CA MET A 116 -2.82 8.67 31.53
C MET A 116 -2.06 7.44 32.02
N LEU A 117 -1.42 6.70 31.11
CA LEU A 117 -0.56 5.57 31.46
C LEU A 117 0.63 6.01 32.32
N GLY A 118 1.26 7.15 32.00
CA GLY A 118 2.38 7.69 32.78
C GLY A 118 2.00 8.19 34.17
N ARG A 119 0.75 8.67 34.35
CA ARG A 119 0.19 9.07 35.65
C ARG A 119 -0.31 7.88 36.49
N GLY A 120 -0.47 6.71 35.88
CA GLY A 120 -1.08 5.54 36.54
C GLY A 120 -2.61 5.60 36.62
N ASP A 121 -3.26 6.45 35.83
CA ASP A 121 -4.73 6.55 35.78
C ASP A 121 -5.37 5.28 35.19
N ILE A 122 -4.63 4.58 34.32
CA ILE A 122 -5.07 3.40 33.58
C ILE A 122 -3.93 2.37 33.58
N ASN A 123 -4.26 1.11 33.84
CA ASN A 123 -3.30 0.01 33.75
C ASN A 123 -3.14 -0.49 32.31
N SER A 124 -1.94 -0.99 31.98
CA SER A 124 -1.67 -1.60 30.68
C SER A 124 -0.75 -2.80 30.78
N GLY A 125 -0.93 -3.74 29.83
CA GLY A 125 -0.06 -4.88 29.62
C GLY A 125 0.72 -4.76 28.32
N LYS A 126 1.83 -5.49 28.22
CA LYS A 126 2.60 -5.63 26.97
C LYS A 126 2.28 -6.96 26.31
N ALA A 127 1.97 -6.91 25.02
CA ALA A 127 1.90 -8.08 24.14
C ALA A 127 2.93 -7.89 23.01
N GLY A 128 4.13 -8.41 23.23
CA GLY A 128 5.29 -8.10 22.39
C GLY A 128 5.59 -6.60 22.40
N THR A 129 5.63 -5.99 21.21
CA THR A 129 5.88 -4.55 21.05
C THR A 129 4.65 -3.68 21.33
N ARG A 130 3.45 -4.26 21.38
CA ARG A 130 2.19 -3.53 21.51
C ARG A 130 1.79 -3.39 22.97
N THR A 131 1.30 -2.20 23.34
CA THR A 131 0.64 -1.97 24.62
C THR A 131 -0.86 -2.21 24.49
N ILE A 132 -1.40 -3.00 25.41
CA ILE A 132 -2.80 -3.38 25.50
C ILE A 132 -3.38 -2.83 26.80
N ILE A 133 -4.59 -2.29 26.73
CA ILE A 133 -5.33 -1.73 27.86
C ILE A 133 -6.60 -2.56 28.04
N LYS A 134 -6.94 -2.93 29.28
CA LYS A 134 -8.21 -3.61 29.57
C LYS A 134 -9.35 -2.61 29.50
N ARG A 135 -10.48 -3.04 28.95
CA ARG A 135 -11.67 -2.18 28.87
C ARG A 135 -12.17 -1.74 30.25
N SER A 136 -12.18 -2.65 31.21
CA SER A 136 -12.56 -2.40 32.61
C SER A 136 -11.77 -1.25 33.25
N ASP A 137 -10.48 -1.14 32.97
CA ASP A 137 -9.62 -0.10 33.54
C ASP A 137 -10.01 1.28 33.02
N ILE A 138 -10.43 1.37 31.75
CA ILE A 138 -10.92 2.61 31.16
C ILE A 138 -12.27 3.01 31.77
N ASP A 139 -13.20 2.07 31.89
CA ASP A 139 -14.53 2.33 32.45
C ASP A 139 -14.44 2.74 33.95
N SER A 140 -13.44 2.22 34.67
CA SER A 140 -13.19 2.55 36.08
C SER A 140 -12.79 4.02 36.32
N ILE A 141 -12.22 4.70 35.32
CA ILE A 141 -11.86 6.13 35.41
C ILE A 141 -13.09 6.98 35.74
N PHE A 142 -14.23 6.64 35.12
CA PHE A 142 -15.49 7.38 35.28
C PHE A 142 -16.23 7.02 36.57
N GLN A 143 -15.91 5.88 37.19
CA GLN A 143 -16.50 5.46 38.46
C GLN A 143 -15.88 6.22 39.64
N LYS A 144 -14.55 6.39 39.67
CA LYS A 144 -13.83 7.13 40.73
C LYS A 144 -14.23 8.60 40.87
N GLN A 145 -14.87 9.19 39.86
CA GLN A 145 -15.32 10.58 39.90
C GLN A 145 -16.68 10.76 40.58
N LYS A 146 -17.49 9.69 40.72
CA LYS A 146 -18.82 9.77 41.33
C LYS A 146 -18.78 9.86 42.86
N ASP A 147 -17.69 9.45 43.49
CA ASP A 147 -17.56 9.42 44.95
C ASP A 147 -17.02 10.73 45.55
N ASN A 148 -16.49 11.64 44.72
CA ASN A 148 -15.94 12.92 45.17
C ASN A 148 -16.97 14.08 45.09
N GLY A 149 -18.25 13.76 44.94
CA GLY A 149 -19.32 14.72 44.65
C GLY A 149 -20.64 14.47 45.40
N ASN A 150 -20.58 13.84 46.58
CA ASN A 150 -21.70 13.83 47.54
C ASN A 150 -21.17 13.89 48.98
#